data_AF-A0A2P5NRE7-F1
#
_entry.id   AF-A0A2P5NRE7-F1
#
_cell.length_a   1.000
_cell.length_b   1.000
_cell.length_c   1.000
_cell.angle_alpha   90.00
_cell.angle_beta   90.00
_cell.angle_gamma   90.00
#
_symmetry.space_group_name_H-M   'P 1'
#
loop_
_entity.id
_entity.type
_entity.pdbx_description
1 polymer ?
#
loop_
_entity_poly.entity_id
_entity_poly.type
_entity_poly.pdbx_seq_one_letter_code
_entity_poly.pdbx_strand_id
1 'polypeptide(L)'
;MAHSDNSADPLAGADAGSRAAGEPAPELRKAQPIKLLQSDSAEDAAVCVFSATLDHFEANAATFRERQSVESVHQMRVALRRLRAAIGLFKDALCGPSLDAAREKARSLAAVLGQARNWDVFRKMLDAPGAALAEEPSYYALIDAVELRRAKGYRAVRAALEGDEAAAFVRSFREAIAARDWTAAPNYKEEGSAKDFARAALSRLRKRVLKKSKGLAARTPEERHELRIALKKARYGAEFFESLFAHRKDAADFAAALAKMQDGLGAYNDMATANALLVEVDAQGGATLRASGFVRGWFAHAAQAGVAHARKSEKRLKKLQPFWE
;
A
#
# COMPACT_ATOMS: atom_id res chain seq x y z
N MET A 1 -3.92 -37.69 18.85
CA MET A 1 -4.42 -36.70 19.82
C MET A 1 -3.97 -35.34 19.32
N ALA A 2 -4.94 -34.53 18.91
CA ALA A 2 -4.71 -33.24 18.26
C ALA A 2 -4.45 -32.16 19.32
N HIS A 3 -3.28 -31.54 19.29
CA HIS A 3 -3.03 -30.28 19.98
C HIS A 3 -3.36 -29.14 19.01
N SER A 4 -4.55 -28.57 19.19
CA SER A 4 -4.93 -27.29 18.63
C SER A 4 -4.31 -26.18 19.48
N ASP A 5 -3.20 -25.61 19.02
CA ASP A 5 -2.60 -24.44 19.63
C ASP A 5 -3.40 -23.18 19.23
N ASN A 6 -4.21 -22.71 20.17
CA ASN A 6 -4.96 -21.48 20.07
C ASN A 6 -4.05 -20.31 20.46
N SER A 7 -3.23 -19.85 19.51
CA SER A 7 -2.44 -18.61 19.70
C SER A 7 -3.37 -17.40 19.61
N ALA A 8 -3.85 -16.94 20.76
CA ALA A 8 -4.54 -15.67 20.90
C ALA A 8 -3.62 -14.49 20.51
N ASP A 9 -4.10 -13.62 19.61
CA ASP A 9 -3.40 -12.39 19.22
C ASP A 9 -3.36 -11.43 20.43
N PRO A 10 -2.17 -11.06 20.95
CA PRO A 10 -2.03 -10.21 22.14
C PRO A 10 -2.52 -8.76 21.94
N LEU A 11 -3.02 -8.40 20.74
CA LEU A 11 -3.66 -7.13 20.45
C LEU A 11 -5.17 -7.09 20.76
N ALA A 12 -5.77 -8.21 21.15
CA ALA A 12 -7.18 -8.28 21.53
C ALA A 12 -7.39 -7.75 22.97
N GLY A 13 -7.31 -6.44 23.17
CA GLY A 13 -7.53 -5.84 24.48
C GLY A 13 -7.74 -4.33 24.47
N ALA A 14 -8.95 -3.95 24.90
CA ALA A 14 -9.41 -2.65 25.38
C ALA A 14 -10.00 -1.63 24.38
N ASP A 15 -11.22 -1.21 24.76
CA ASP A 15 -12.15 -0.19 24.22
C ASP A 15 -12.86 -0.46 22.89
N ALA A 16 -13.87 -1.34 22.95
CA ALA A 16 -14.96 -1.33 21.98
C ALA A 16 -15.91 -0.17 22.31
N GLY A 17 -15.88 0.89 21.48
CA GLY A 17 -16.79 2.02 21.59
C GLY A 17 -18.26 1.57 21.65
N SER A 18 -19.02 2.19 22.57
CA SER A 18 -20.45 1.94 22.80
C SER A 18 -21.25 2.02 21.49
N ARG A 19 -21.75 0.87 20.99
CA ARG A 19 -22.66 0.80 19.84
C ARG A 19 -24.11 0.97 20.26
N ALA A 20 -24.88 1.70 19.45
CA ALA A 20 -26.35 1.63 19.49
C ALA A 20 -26.80 0.23 19.03
N ALA A 21 -27.77 -0.36 19.74
CA ALA A 21 -28.29 -1.68 19.42
C ALA A 21 -28.98 -1.67 18.04
N GLY A 22 -28.50 -2.50 17.10
CA GLY A 22 -29.18 -2.77 15.83
C GLY A 22 -28.39 -2.46 14.55
N GLU A 23 -27.27 -1.75 14.61
CA GLU A 23 -26.41 -1.62 13.42
C GLU A 23 -25.67 -2.95 13.16
N PRO A 24 -25.35 -3.30 11.89
CA PRO A 24 -24.42 -4.37 11.56
C PRO A 24 -22.98 -3.97 11.90
N ALA A 25 -22.13 -4.93 12.26
CA ALA A 25 -20.72 -4.64 12.55
C ALA A 25 -20.01 -4.13 11.28
N PRO A 26 -19.21 -3.06 11.31
CA PRO A 26 -18.38 -2.66 10.19
C PRO A 26 -17.51 -3.83 9.75
N GLU A 27 -17.67 -4.17 8.48
CA GLU A 27 -16.91 -5.23 7.84
C GLU A 27 -15.64 -4.67 7.20
N LEU A 28 -14.56 -5.46 7.29
CA LEU A 28 -13.33 -5.19 6.57
C LEU A 28 -13.62 -5.06 5.06
N ARG A 29 -13.23 -3.94 4.45
CA ARG A 29 -13.46 -3.69 3.02
C ARG A 29 -12.16 -3.71 2.24
N LYS A 30 -12.09 -4.55 1.22
CA LYS A 30 -11.08 -4.43 0.17
C LYS A 30 -11.46 -3.34 -0.81
N ALA A 31 -10.48 -2.84 -1.56
CA ALA A 31 -10.71 -1.93 -2.67
C ALA A 31 -11.74 -2.50 -3.65
N GLN A 32 -12.80 -1.73 -3.91
CA GLN A 32 -13.83 -2.09 -4.87
C GLN A 32 -13.47 -1.57 -6.27
N PRO A 33 -13.92 -2.25 -7.34
CA PRO A 33 -13.87 -1.72 -8.71
C PRO A 33 -14.59 -0.37 -8.79
N ILE A 34 -13.96 0.59 -9.45
CA ILE A 34 -14.53 1.93 -9.64
C ILE A 34 -15.33 1.89 -10.93
N LYS A 35 -16.60 2.28 -10.86
CA LYS A 35 -17.51 2.29 -12.00
C LYS A 35 -17.53 3.71 -12.59
N LEU A 36 -16.85 3.88 -13.71
CA LEU A 36 -16.90 5.08 -14.54
C LEU A 36 -17.79 4.85 -15.76
N LEU A 37 -18.53 5.88 -16.16
CA LEU A 37 -19.36 5.91 -17.36
C LEU A 37 -18.54 6.36 -18.58
N GLN A 38 -18.95 5.95 -19.77
CA GLN A 38 -18.29 6.38 -21.01
C GLN A 38 -18.47 7.89 -21.28
N SER A 39 -19.50 8.49 -20.70
CA SER A 39 -19.79 9.93 -20.76
C SER A 39 -19.05 10.75 -19.72
N ASP A 40 -18.38 10.13 -18.74
CA ASP A 40 -17.67 10.86 -17.69
C ASP A 40 -16.57 11.73 -18.29
N SER A 41 -16.43 12.95 -17.77
CA SER A 41 -15.25 13.78 -17.99
C SER A 41 -14.07 13.29 -17.14
N ALA A 42 -12.87 13.80 -17.41
CA ALA A 42 -11.72 13.53 -16.55
C ALA A 42 -11.94 13.98 -15.09
N GLU A 43 -12.70 15.06 -14.89
CA GLU A 43 -13.04 15.56 -13.56
C GLU A 43 -14.05 14.64 -12.85
N ASP A 44 -15.08 14.14 -13.55
CA ASP A 44 -16.02 13.18 -12.98
C ASP A 44 -15.31 11.89 -12.56
N ALA A 45 -14.35 11.43 -13.38
CA ALA A 45 -13.50 10.32 -13.02
C ALA A 45 -12.64 10.61 -11.79
N ALA A 46 -12.12 11.84 -11.63
CA ALA A 46 -11.38 12.24 -10.44
C ALA A 46 -12.27 12.19 -9.18
N VAL A 47 -13.48 12.74 -9.25
CA VAL A 47 -14.48 12.69 -8.16
C VAL A 47 -14.77 11.24 -7.75
N CYS A 48 -15.06 10.37 -8.72
CA CYS A 48 -15.33 8.95 -8.48
C CYS A 48 -14.15 8.24 -7.83
N VAL A 49 -12.92 8.48 -8.34
CA VAL A 49 -11.72 7.82 -7.84
C VAL A 49 -11.35 8.30 -6.44
N PHE A 50 -11.38 9.62 -6.19
CA PHE A 50 -11.07 10.17 -4.87
C PHE A 50 -12.07 9.68 -3.84
N SER A 51 -13.37 9.74 -4.13
CA SER A 51 -14.44 9.24 -3.26
C SER A 51 -14.24 7.76 -2.93
N ALA A 52 -14.06 6.91 -3.94
CA ALA A 52 -13.89 5.47 -3.72
C ALA A 52 -12.62 5.13 -2.88
N THR A 53 -11.55 5.91 -3.01
CA THR A 53 -10.35 5.71 -2.18
C THR A 53 -10.53 6.21 -0.75
N LEU A 54 -11.33 7.25 -0.54
CA LEU A 54 -11.65 7.78 0.79
C LEU A 54 -12.64 6.86 1.53
N ASP A 55 -13.68 6.38 0.84
CA ASP A 55 -14.62 5.38 1.34
C ASP A 55 -13.89 4.10 1.79
N HIS A 56 -12.87 3.68 1.01
CA HIS A 56 -12.04 2.53 1.37
C HIS A 56 -11.25 2.78 2.67
N PHE A 57 -10.77 4.00 2.89
CA PHE A 57 -10.09 4.36 4.13
C PHE A 57 -11.06 4.38 5.32
N GLU A 58 -12.18 5.10 5.21
CA GLU A 58 -13.16 5.25 6.29
C GLU A 58 -13.78 3.93 6.74
N ALA A 59 -14.15 3.05 5.82
CA ALA A 59 -14.73 1.76 6.17
C ALA A 59 -13.77 0.90 7.00
N ASN A 60 -12.47 0.93 6.68
CA ASN A 60 -11.47 0.19 7.43
C ASN A 60 -11.03 0.91 8.70
N ALA A 61 -11.13 2.24 8.77
CA ALA A 61 -10.94 2.98 10.01
C ALA A 61 -12.06 2.63 11.01
N ALA A 62 -13.31 2.54 10.56
CA ALA A 62 -14.42 2.06 11.39
C ALA A 62 -14.19 0.62 11.88
N THR A 63 -13.78 -0.29 10.98
CA THR A 63 -13.45 -1.68 11.35
C THR A 63 -12.29 -1.75 12.35
N PHE A 64 -11.27 -0.89 12.19
CA PHE A 64 -10.12 -0.85 13.10
C PHE A 64 -10.51 -0.39 14.50
N ARG A 65 -11.39 0.60 14.63
CA ARG A 65 -11.88 1.06 15.95
C ARG A 65 -12.54 -0.05 16.76
N GLU A 66 -13.18 -1.01 16.10
CA GLU A 66 -13.84 -2.12 16.80
C GLU A 66 -12.93 -3.32 17.05
N ARG A 67 -12.12 -3.70 16.06
CA ARG A 67 -11.43 -5.01 16.06
C ARG A 67 -9.91 -4.90 16.13
N GLN A 68 -9.36 -3.69 15.97
CA GLN A 68 -7.92 -3.40 15.90
C GLN A 68 -7.12 -4.37 15.00
N SER A 69 -7.76 -4.89 13.95
CA SER A 69 -7.19 -6.00 13.19
C SER A 69 -6.02 -5.55 12.30
N VAL A 70 -5.02 -6.43 12.16
CA VAL A 70 -3.87 -6.25 11.26
C VAL A 70 -4.30 -5.96 9.83
N GLU A 71 -5.37 -6.60 9.38
CA GLU A 71 -5.88 -6.42 8.02
C GLU A 71 -6.55 -5.05 7.84
N SER A 72 -7.19 -4.49 8.87
CA SER A 72 -7.73 -3.11 8.82
C SER A 72 -6.61 -2.09 8.61
N VAL A 73 -5.48 -2.21 9.33
CA VAL A 73 -4.29 -1.37 9.14
C VAL A 73 -3.75 -1.52 7.71
N HIS A 74 -3.69 -2.76 7.22
CA HIS A 74 -3.26 -3.04 5.86
C HIS A 74 -4.15 -2.33 4.82
N GLN A 75 -5.47 -2.47 4.93
CA GLN A 75 -6.43 -1.90 3.99
C GLN A 75 -6.49 -0.37 4.05
N MET A 76 -6.45 0.25 5.24
CA MET A 76 -6.32 1.71 5.38
C MET A 76 -5.06 2.24 4.67
N ARG A 77 -3.93 1.55 4.84
CA ARG A 77 -2.68 1.92 4.18
C ARG A 77 -2.76 1.77 2.65
N VAL A 78 -3.47 0.74 2.18
CA VAL A 78 -3.74 0.56 0.75
C VAL A 78 -4.60 1.71 0.22
N ALA A 79 -5.67 2.08 0.93
CA ALA A 79 -6.57 3.17 0.58
C ALA A 79 -5.83 4.52 0.42
N LEU A 80 -5.07 4.95 1.44
CA LEU A 80 -4.31 6.21 1.38
C LEU A 80 -3.23 6.21 0.29
N ARG A 81 -2.62 5.05 0.01
CA ARG A 81 -1.67 4.93 -1.11
C ARG A 81 -2.37 5.06 -2.46
N ARG A 82 -3.55 4.45 -2.61
CA ARG A 82 -4.39 4.59 -3.82
C ARG A 82 -4.80 6.04 -4.00
N LEU A 83 -5.26 6.71 -2.94
CA LEU A 83 -5.60 8.13 -2.98
C LEU A 83 -4.43 9.01 -3.45
N ARG A 84 -3.24 8.85 -2.85
CA ARG A 84 -2.04 9.60 -3.27
C ARG A 84 -1.63 9.29 -4.72
N ALA A 85 -1.81 8.05 -5.16
CA ALA A 85 -1.54 7.67 -6.54
C ALA A 85 -2.56 8.32 -7.49
N ALA A 86 -3.84 8.37 -7.10
CA ALA A 86 -4.90 9.05 -7.84
C ALA A 86 -4.62 10.55 -7.96
N ILE A 87 -4.40 11.27 -6.86
CA ILE A 87 -4.07 12.71 -6.89
C ILE A 87 -2.83 12.95 -7.78
N GLY A 88 -1.81 12.10 -7.64
CA GLY A 88 -0.62 12.19 -8.49
C GLY A 88 -0.82 11.81 -9.96
N LEU A 89 -1.91 11.13 -10.30
CA LEU A 89 -2.30 10.76 -11.66
C LEU A 89 -3.05 11.90 -12.35
N PHE A 90 -3.97 12.52 -11.60
CA PHE A 90 -4.77 13.66 -12.04
C PHE A 90 -4.02 15.00 -12.01
N LYS A 91 -2.84 15.08 -11.40
CA LYS A 91 -2.05 16.34 -11.29
C LYS A 91 -1.78 17.09 -12.60
N ASP A 92 -1.83 16.41 -13.74
CA ASP A 92 -1.59 17.02 -15.05
C ASP A 92 -2.90 17.54 -15.68
N ALA A 93 -4.03 17.27 -15.04
CA ALA A 93 -5.37 17.75 -15.38
C ALA A 93 -5.94 18.71 -14.34
N LEU A 94 -5.77 18.39 -13.05
CA LEU A 94 -6.34 19.11 -11.92
C LEU A 94 -5.22 19.54 -10.96
N CYS A 95 -5.30 20.76 -10.46
CA CYS A 95 -4.42 21.29 -9.41
C CYS A 95 -5.20 22.18 -8.44
N GLY A 96 -4.72 22.30 -7.21
CA GLY A 96 -5.35 23.20 -6.24
C GLY A 96 -4.88 22.91 -4.81
N PRO A 97 -5.00 23.90 -3.90
CA PRO A 97 -4.55 23.75 -2.52
C PRO A 97 -5.18 22.55 -1.80
N SER A 98 -6.45 22.27 -2.07
CA SER A 98 -7.17 21.15 -1.45
C SER A 98 -6.64 19.78 -1.87
N LEU A 99 -6.20 19.61 -3.13
CA LEU A 99 -5.55 18.39 -3.61
C LEU A 99 -4.16 18.20 -2.97
N ASP A 100 -3.39 19.28 -2.82
CA ASP A 100 -2.07 19.25 -2.20
C ASP A 100 -2.15 18.94 -0.71
N ALA A 101 -3.06 19.61 0.00
CA ALA A 101 -3.34 19.36 1.42
C ALA A 101 -3.79 17.90 1.64
N ALA A 102 -4.73 17.41 0.84
CA ALA A 102 -5.21 16.02 0.94
C ALA A 102 -4.08 15.01 0.69
N ARG A 103 -3.21 15.28 -0.27
CA ARG A 103 -2.07 14.41 -0.59
C ARG A 103 -1.05 14.34 0.53
N GLU A 104 -0.69 15.48 1.13
CA GLU A 104 0.25 15.53 2.25
C GLU A 104 -0.36 14.92 3.51
N LYS A 105 -1.65 15.15 3.78
CA LYS A 105 -2.32 14.52 4.92
C LYS A 105 -2.46 13.01 4.76
N ALA A 106 -2.80 12.53 3.56
CA ALA A 106 -2.77 11.10 3.26
C ALA A 106 -1.34 10.51 3.36
N ARG A 107 -0.29 11.30 3.10
CA ARG A 107 1.10 10.88 3.26
C ARG A 107 1.46 10.70 4.73
N SER A 108 1.12 11.67 5.59
CA SER A 108 1.44 11.60 7.02
C SER A 108 0.70 10.45 7.70
N LEU A 109 -0.60 10.28 7.46
CA LEU A 109 -1.38 9.15 7.97
C LEU A 109 -0.83 7.80 7.46
N ALA A 110 -0.50 7.71 6.17
CA ALA A 110 0.09 6.49 5.62
C ALA A 110 1.48 6.17 6.19
N ALA A 111 2.22 7.16 6.69
CA ALA A 111 3.51 6.95 7.34
C ALA A 111 3.31 6.30 8.72
N VAL A 112 2.34 6.77 9.52
CA VAL A 112 2.00 6.16 10.82
C VAL A 112 1.55 4.71 10.65
N LEU A 113 0.57 4.49 9.76
CA LEU A 113 0.09 3.13 9.41
C LEU A 113 1.20 2.26 8.83
N GLY A 114 2.14 2.89 8.12
CA GLY A 114 3.30 2.24 7.52
C GLY A 114 4.24 1.64 8.57
N GLN A 115 4.49 2.37 9.67
CA GLN A 115 5.36 1.90 10.75
C GLN A 115 4.77 0.65 11.42
N ALA A 116 3.49 0.68 11.82
CA ALA A 116 2.82 -0.48 12.39
C ALA A 116 2.85 -1.68 11.43
N ARG A 117 2.53 -1.44 10.16
CA ARG A 117 2.52 -2.51 9.14
C ARG A 117 3.90 -3.11 8.87
N ASN A 118 4.98 -2.32 8.98
CA ASN A 118 6.33 -2.84 8.81
C ASN A 118 6.64 -3.88 9.90
N TRP A 119 6.25 -3.63 11.15
CA TRP A 119 6.40 -4.58 12.24
C TRP A 119 5.51 -5.82 12.07
N ASP A 120 4.26 -5.68 11.64
CA ASP A 120 3.39 -6.84 11.36
C ASP A 120 3.98 -7.75 10.28
N VAL A 121 4.49 -7.15 9.21
CA VAL A 121 5.12 -7.89 8.11
C VAL A 121 6.41 -8.55 8.59
N PHE A 122 7.24 -7.82 9.34
CA PHE A 122 8.47 -8.37 9.87
C PHE A 122 8.24 -9.54 10.82
N ARG A 123 7.26 -9.42 11.74
CA ARG A 123 6.90 -10.52 12.64
C ARG A 123 6.50 -11.76 11.87
N LYS A 124 5.66 -11.62 10.82
CA LYS A 124 5.28 -12.74 9.95
C LYS A 124 6.47 -13.29 9.16
N MET A 125 7.42 -12.45 8.76
CA MET A 125 8.62 -12.90 8.06
C MET A 125 9.54 -13.76 8.95
N LEU A 126 9.50 -13.60 10.27
CA LEU A 126 10.24 -14.44 11.22
C LEU A 126 9.72 -15.88 11.28
N ASP A 127 8.53 -16.16 10.73
CA ASP A 127 8.01 -17.54 10.65
C ASP A 127 8.76 -18.37 9.60
N ALA A 128 9.36 -17.72 8.58
CA ALA A 128 10.09 -18.39 7.50
C ALA A 128 11.40 -19.07 7.95
N PRO A 129 12.29 -18.44 8.73
CA PRO A 129 13.43 -19.14 9.33
C PRO A 129 13.00 -20.20 10.36
N GLY A 130 11.76 -20.12 10.87
CA GLY A 130 11.06 -21.22 11.55
C GLY A 130 11.82 -21.84 12.72
N ALA A 131 11.82 -23.18 12.78
CA ALA A 131 12.45 -23.96 13.85
C ALA A 131 13.95 -23.69 13.98
N ALA A 132 14.66 -23.40 12.88
CA ALA A 132 16.10 -23.14 12.92
C ALA A 132 16.45 -21.87 13.71
N LEU A 133 15.57 -20.86 13.68
CA LEU A 133 15.72 -19.67 14.50
C LEU A 133 15.27 -19.91 15.94
N ALA A 134 14.28 -20.77 16.17
CA ALA A 134 13.79 -21.08 17.52
C ALA A 134 14.84 -21.78 18.41
N GLU A 135 15.81 -22.48 17.81
CA GLU A 135 16.95 -23.08 18.51
C GLU A 135 18.00 -22.05 18.95
N GLU A 136 17.97 -20.81 18.43
CA GLU A 136 18.89 -19.74 18.85
C GLU A 136 18.41 -19.13 20.19
N PRO A 137 19.23 -19.16 21.27
CA PRO A 137 18.80 -18.69 22.59
C PRO A 137 18.30 -17.24 22.64
N SER A 138 18.78 -16.38 21.74
CA SER A 138 18.33 -14.97 21.64
C SER A 138 17.03 -14.77 20.87
N TYR A 139 16.40 -15.83 20.35
CA TYR A 139 15.17 -15.77 19.57
C TYR A 139 14.01 -15.12 20.34
N TYR A 140 13.74 -15.60 21.55
CA TYR A 140 12.62 -15.08 22.35
C TYR A 140 12.80 -13.60 22.70
N ALA A 141 14.05 -13.18 23.00
CA ALA A 141 14.36 -11.76 23.21
C ALA A 141 14.11 -10.91 21.96
N LEU A 142 14.40 -11.43 20.76
CA LEU A 142 14.07 -10.77 19.50
C LEU A 142 12.54 -10.68 19.30
N ILE A 143 11.80 -11.75 19.57
CA ILE A 143 10.33 -11.76 19.45
C ILE A 143 9.71 -10.75 20.41
N ASP A 144 10.12 -10.73 21.68
CA ASP A 144 9.62 -9.78 22.68
C ASP A 144 9.88 -8.33 22.25
N ALA A 145 11.08 -8.04 21.74
CA ALA A 145 11.41 -6.72 21.21
C ALA A 145 10.53 -6.33 20.02
N VAL A 146 10.26 -7.27 19.10
CA VAL A 146 9.38 -7.06 17.94
C VAL A 146 7.94 -6.80 18.38
N GLU A 147 7.40 -7.59 19.31
CA GLU A 147 6.03 -7.40 19.81
C GLU A 147 5.88 -6.08 20.57
N LEU A 148 6.88 -5.67 21.36
CA LEU A 148 6.89 -4.36 22.01
C LEU A 148 6.81 -3.21 20.98
N ARG A 149 7.57 -3.31 19.89
CA ARG A 149 7.56 -2.32 18.81
C ARG A 149 6.25 -2.33 18.03
N ARG A 150 5.69 -3.51 17.77
CA ARG A 150 4.36 -3.68 17.17
C ARG A 150 3.29 -3.02 18.03
N ALA A 151 3.25 -3.29 19.33
CA ALA A 151 2.32 -2.66 20.27
C ALA A 151 2.46 -1.13 20.30
N LYS A 152 3.70 -0.59 20.26
CA LYS A 152 3.95 0.86 20.14
C LYS A 152 3.40 1.42 18.82
N GLY A 153 3.59 0.71 17.72
CA GLY A 153 3.04 1.09 16.41
C GLY A 153 1.51 1.18 16.43
N TYR A 154 0.83 0.21 17.04
CA TYR A 154 -0.63 0.20 17.14
C TYR A 154 -1.15 1.32 18.07
N ARG A 155 -0.44 1.64 19.16
CA ARG A 155 -0.74 2.84 19.96
C ARG A 155 -0.69 4.12 19.13
N ALA A 156 0.33 4.27 18.29
CA ALA A 156 0.45 5.42 17.40
C ALA A 156 -0.66 5.47 16.34
N VAL A 157 -1.06 4.32 15.80
CA VAL A 157 -2.20 4.22 14.86
C VAL A 157 -3.50 4.62 15.55
N ARG A 158 -3.77 4.16 16.78
CA ARG A 158 -4.94 4.57 17.56
C ARG A 158 -4.96 6.08 17.78
N ALA A 159 -3.89 6.64 18.32
CA ALA A 159 -3.79 8.08 18.55
C ALA A 159 -4.01 8.91 17.27
N ALA A 160 -3.48 8.44 16.13
CA ALA A 160 -3.67 9.11 14.84
C ALA A 160 -5.10 9.04 14.30
N LEU A 161 -5.88 8.00 14.66
CA LEU A 161 -7.27 7.81 14.21
C LEU A 161 -8.31 8.36 15.18
N GLU A 162 -8.00 8.39 16.47
CA GLU A 162 -8.82 9.00 17.53
C GLU A 162 -8.66 10.52 17.57
N GLY A 163 -7.51 11.04 17.11
CA GLY A 163 -7.30 12.48 17.01
C GLY A 163 -8.19 13.14 15.96
N ASP A 164 -8.54 14.41 16.21
CA ASP A 164 -9.40 15.22 15.34
C ASP A 164 -8.87 15.35 13.91
N GLU A 165 -7.56 15.23 13.72
CA GLU A 165 -6.93 15.48 12.42
C GLU A 165 -7.31 14.45 11.34
N ALA A 166 -7.55 13.19 11.69
CA ALA A 166 -7.96 12.18 10.71
C ALA A 166 -9.42 12.37 10.30
N ALA A 167 -10.30 12.72 11.24
CA ALA A 167 -11.68 13.05 10.96
C ALA A 167 -11.80 14.36 10.16
N ALA A 168 -11.02 15.39 10.53
CA ALA A 168 -10.95 16.66 9.81
C ALA A 168 -10.44 16.46 8.38
N PHE A 169 -9.41 15.64 8.18
CA PHE A 169 -8.93 15.28 6.84
C PHE A 169 -10.03 14.72 5.96
N VAL A 170 -10.76 13.71 6.46
CA VAL A 170 -11.85 13.07 5.72
C VAL A 170 -12.93 14.09 5.38
N ARG A 171 -13.39 14.87 6.37
CA ARG A 171 -14.43 15.88 6.19
C ARG A 171 -14.02 16.94 5.17
N SER A 172 -12.88 17.58 5.35
CA SER A 172 -12.39 18.64 4.45
C SER A 172 -12.16 18.12 3.04
N PHE A 173 -11.68 16.89 2.87
CA PHE A 173 -11.50 16.35 1.53
C PHE A 173 -12.82 15.94 0.88
N ARG A 174 -13.83 15.47 1.63
CA ARG A 174 -15.19 15.28 1.10
C ARG A 174 -15.83 16.58 0.66
N GLU A 175 -15.68 17.64 1.45
CA GLU A 175 -16.15 18.99 1.11
C GLU A 175 -15.47 19.48 -0.18
N ALA A 176 -14.15 19.34 -0.28
CA ALA A 176 -13.41 19.68 -1.51
C ALA A 176 -13.86 18.86 -2.72
N ILE A 177 -14.14 17.55 -2.54
CA ILE A 177 -14.66 16.70 -3.63
C ILE A 177 -16.04 17.18 -4.09
N ALA A 178 -16.94 17.47 -3.14
CA ALA A 178 -18.30 17.91 -3.44
C ALA A 178 -18.34 19.28 -4.12
N ALA A 179 -17.47 20.20 -3.67
CA ALA A 179 -17.32 21.53 -4.25
C ALA A 179 -16.47 21.56 -5.53
N ARG A 180 -15.83 20.45 -5.89
CA ARG A 180 -14.79 20.38 -6.94
C ARG A 180 -13.74 21.48 -6.74
N ASP A 181 -13.23 21.58 -5.52
CA ASP A 181 -12.30 22.65 -5.10
C ASP A 181 -10.88 22.42 -5.64
N TRP A 182 -10.76 22.60 -6.94
CA TRP A 182 -9.54 22.55 -7.74
C TRP A 182 -9.79 23.27 -9.07
N THR A 183 -8.72 23.52 -9.81
CA THR A 183 -8.77 24.15 -11.13
C THR A 183 -8.08 23.28 -12.17
N ALA A 184 -8.35 23.56 -13.44
CA ALA A 184 -7.62 22.96 -14.54
C ALA A 184 -6.12 23.30 -14.44
N ALA A 185 -5.26 22.31 -14.65
CA ALA A 185 -3.81 22.52 -14.64
C ALA A 185 -3.38 23.46 -15.80
N PRO A 186 -2.31 24.27 -15.66
CA PRO A 186 -1.93 25.33 -16.63
C PRO A 186 -1.66 24.91 -18.08
N ASN A 187 -1.61 23.61 -18.38
CA ASN A 187 -1.41 23.06 -19.74
C ASN A 187 -2.43 21.96 -20.08
N TYR A 188 -3.47 21.81 -19.26
CA TYR A 188 -4.52 20.84 -19.51
C TYR A 188 -5.50 21.43 -20.52
N LYS A 189 -5.58 20.81 -21.70
CA LYS A 189 -6.64 21.10 -22.66
C LYS A 189 -7.82 20.21 -22.32
N GLU A 190 -8.87 20.83 -21.82
CA GLU A 190 -10.13 20.17 -21.46
C GLU A 190 -10.91 19.81 -22.73
N GLU A 191 -10.44 18.78 -23.45
CA GLU A 191 -11.03 18.39 -24.73
C GLU A 191 -11.32 16.88 -24.83
N GLY A 192 -11.23 16.14 -23.71
CA GLY A 192 -11.31 14.68 -23.74
C GLY A 192 -12.26 14.07 -22.71
N SER A 193 -12.86 12.94 -23.08
CA SER A 193 -13.56 12.05 -22.16
C SER A 193 -12.63 11.50 -21.08
N ALA A 194 -13.17 10.96 -19.99
CA ALA A 194 -12.41 10.18 -19.00
C ALA A 194 -11.58 9.07 -19.66
N LYS A 195 -12.09 8.49 -20.76
CA LYS A 195 -11.41 7.44 -21.53
C LYS A 195 -10.17 7.96 -22.24
N ASP A 196 -10.23 9.14 -22.83
CA ASP A 196 -9.07 9.75 -23.51
C ASP A 196 -8.00 10.17 -22.49
N PHE A 197 -8.44 10.74 -21.36
CA PHE A 197 -7.56 11.00 -20.23
C PHE A 197 -6.89 9.71 -19.73
N ALA A 198 -7.67 8.65 -19.51
CA ALA A 198 -7.16 7.35 -19.07
C ALA A 198 -6.14 6.78 -20.05
N ARG A 199 -6.41 6.82 -21.35
CA ARG A 199 -5.48 6.35 -22.40
C ARG A 199 -4.15 7.08 -22.34
N ALA A 200 -4.17 8.41 -22.23
CA ALA A 200 -2.96 9.23 -22.12
C ALA A 200 -2.18 8.94 -20.82
N ALA A 201 -2.89 8.86 -19.69
CA ALA A 201 -2.31 8.59 -18.38
C ALA A 201 -1.66 7.20 -18.30
N LEU A 202 -2.35 6.15 -18.77
CA LEU A 202 -1.87 4.76 -18.80
C LEU A 202 -0.68 4.60 -19.74
N SER A 203 -0.71 5.22 -20.92
CA SER A 203 0.40 5.22 -21.87
C SER A 203 1.67 5.82 -21.27
N ARG A 204 1.54 6.95 -20.57
CA ARG A 204 2.66 7.60 -19.87
C ARG A 204 3.19 6.76 -18.71
N LEU A 205 2.32 6.12 -17.94
CA LEU A 205 2.70 5.20 -16.86
C LEU A 205 3.47 4.00 -17.42
N ARG A 206 2.97 3.37 -18.49
CA ARG A 206 3.64 2.26 -19.19
C ARG A 206 5.01 2.67 -19.70
N LYS A 207 5.12 3.82 -20.38
CA LYS A 207 6.41 4.34 -20.86
C LYS A 207 7.41 4.53 -19.72
N ARG A 208 6.96 5.05 -18.58
CA ARG A 208 7.81 5.23 -17.39
C ARG A 208 8.28 3.89 -16.81
N VAL A 209 7.37 2.91 -16.70
CA VAL A 209 7.69 1.56 -16.23
C VAL A 209 8.69 0.88 -17.16
N LEU A 210 8.47 0.90 -18.49
CA LEU A 210 9.38 0.35 -19.48
C LEU A 210 10.75 1.03 -19.48
N LYS A 211 10.81 2.36 -19.28
CA LYS A 211 12.08 3.09 -19.16
C LYS A 211 12.86 2.65 -17.92
N LYS A 212 12.21 2.58 -16.76
CA LYS A 212 12.85 2.22 -15.48
C LYS A 212 13.17 0.73 -15.36
N SER A 213 12.52 -0.14 -16.12
CA SER A 213 12.78 -1.58 -16.11
C SER A 213 13.98 -2.03 -16.94
N LYS A 214 14.56 -1.15 -17.77
CA LYS A 214 15.70 -1.52 -18.64
C LYS A 214 16.93 -1.86 -17.78
N GLY A 215 17.47 -3.06 -17.97
CA GLY A 215 18.67 -3.51 -17.28
C GLY A 215 18.42 -3.82 -15.80
N LEU A 216 17.23 -4.31 -15.45
CA LEU A 216 16.78 -4.46 -14.06
C LEU A 216 17.72 -5.25 -13.17
N ALA A 217 18.43 -6.23 -13.74
CA ALA A 217 19.39 -7.08 -13.02
C ALA A 217 20.63 -6.33 -12.51
N ALA A 218 20.97 -5.18 -13.10
CA ALA A 218 22.15 -4.38 -12.76
C ALA A 218 21.80 -3.08 -12.00
N ARG A 219 20.51 -2.88 -11.65
CA ARG A 219 20.04 -1.65 -11.00
C ARG A 219 20.37 -1.60 -9.52
N THR A 220 20.67 -0.40 -9.01
CA THR A 220 20.91 -0.17 -7.59
C THR A 220 19.62 -0.40 -6.77
N PRO A 221 19.71 -0.54 -5.43
CA PRO A 221 18.51 -0.58 -4.57
C PRO A 221 17.55 0.59 -4.79
N GLU A 222 18.07 1.80 -4.96
CA GLU A 222 17.30 3.04 -5.15
C GLU A 222 16.54 3.01 -6.50
N GLU A 223 17.21 2.60 -7.57
CA GLU A 223 16.59 2.48 -8.89
C GLU A 223 15.51 1.40 -8.92
N ARG A 224 15.71 0.28 -8.21
CA ARG A 224 14.69 -0.76 -8.04
C ARG A 224 13.50 -0.25 -7.24
N HIS A 225 13.72 0.56 -6.20
CA HIS A 225 12.67 1.21 -5.44
C HIS A 225 11.83 2.14 -6.32
N GLU A 226 12.49 2.94 -7.15
CA GLU A 226 11.86 3.84 -8.13
C GLU A 226 11.02 3.10 -9.18
N LEU A 227 11.51 1.97 -9.71
CA LEU A 227 10.71 1.12 -10.58
C LEU A 227 9.48 0.56 -9.85
N ARG A 228 9.63 0.13 -8.60
CA ARG A 228 8.51 -0.37 -7.80
C ARG A 228 7.43 0.69 -7.58
N ILE A 229 7.81 1.96 -7.38
CA ILE A 229 6.86 3.08 -7.32
C ILE A 229 6.13 3.21 -8.66
N ALA A 230 6.85 3.15 -9.79
CA ALA A 230 6.25 3.25 -11.12
C ALA A 230 5.27 2.09 -11.39
N LEU A 231 5.62 0.86 -11.02
CA LEU A 231 4.75 -0.33 -11.13
C LEU A 231 3.46 -0.14 -10.33
N LYS A 232 3.55 0.33 -9.08
CA LYS A 232 2.36 0.61 -8.25
C LYS A 232 1.44 1.63 -8.89
N LYS A 233 2.00 2.73 -9.40
CA LYS A 233 1.21 3.77 -10.07
C LYS A 233 0.53 3.24 -11.34
N ALA A 234 1.23 2.41 -12.13
CA ALA A 234 0.66 1.78 -13.31
C ALA A 234 -0.48 0.81 -12.94
N ARG A 235 -0.30 0.01 -11.88
CA ARG A 235 -1.32 -0.92 -11.40
C ARG A 235 -2.57 -0.19 -10.92
N TYR A 236 -2.40 0.84 -10.08
CA TYR A 236 -3.53 1.64 -9.60
C TYR A 236 -4.23 2.38 -10.74
N GLY A 237 -3.49 2.94 -11.71
CA GLY A 237 -4.09 3.53 -12.90
C GLY A 237 -4.95 2.53 -13.68
N ALA A 238 -4.49 1.29 -13.83
CA ALA A 238 -5.27 0.23 -14.48
C ALA A 238 -6.55 -0.11 -13.69
N GLU A 239 -6.44 -0.29 -12.37
CA GLU A 239 -7.57 -0.55 -11.46
C GLU A 239 -8.60 0.61 -11.45
N PHE A 240 -8.16 1.86 -11.61
CA PHE A 240 -9.05 3.02 -11.59
C PHE A 240 -9.86 3.17 -12.88
N PHE A 241 -9.30 2.79 -14.02
CA PHE A 241 -9.89 3.05 -15.34
C PHE A 241 -10.40 1.79 -16.04
N GLU A 242 -10.29 0.61 -15.43
CA GLU A 242 -10.69 -0.67 -16.05
C GLU A 242 -12.14 -0.67 -16.60
N SER A 243 -13.05 0.08 -15.97
CA SER A 243 -14.46 0.13 -16.40
C SER A 243 -14.69 0.91 -17.70
N LEU A 244 -13.71 1.71 -18.14
CA LEU A 244 -13.80 2.52 -19.36
C LEU A 244 -13.46 1.74 -20.63
N PHE A 245 -12.89 0.53 -20.50
CA PHE A 245 -12.42 -0.28 -21.62
C PHE A 245 -13.22 -1.58 -21.73
N ALA A 246 -13.36 -2.07 -22.97
CA ALA A 246 -14.27 -3.18 -23.30
C ALA A 246 -13.91 -4.49 -22.58
N HIS A 247 -12.62 -4.75 -22.39
CA HIS A 247 -12.11 -5.99 -21.82
C HIS A 247 -11.56 -5.78 -20.42
N ARG A 248 -12.45 -5.80 -19.41
CA ARG A 248 -12.05 -5.75 -17.99
C ARG A 248 -11.06 -6.86 -17.61
N LYS A 249 -11.17 -8.01 -18.26
CA LYS A 249 -10.24 -9.12 -18.10
C LYS A 249 -8.81 -8.73 -18.47
N ASP A 250 -8.63 -8.01 -19.57
CA ASP A 250 -7.31 -7.58 -20.04
C ASP A 250 -6.70 -6.54 -19.08
N ALA A 251 -7.53 -5.66 -18.50
CA ALA A 251 -7.12 -4.74 -17.45
C ALA A 251 -6.68 -5.48 -16.17
N ALA A 252 -7.44 -6.50 -15.76
CA ALA A 252 -7.10 -7.33 -14.61
C ALA A 252 -5.82 -8.15 -14.84
N ASP A 253 -5.65 -8.73 -16.03
CA ASP A 253 -4.45 -9.47 -16.42
C ASP A 253 -3.21 -8.54 -16.47
N PHE A 254 -3.39 -7.31 -16.98
CA PHE A 254 -2.36 -6.28 -16.96
C PHE A 254 -1.96 -5.91 -15.52
N ALA A 255 -2.94 -5.65 -14.64
CA ALA A 255 -2.70 -5.33 -13.23
C ALA A 255 -2.04 -6.50 -12.48
N ALA A 256 -2.47 -7.74 -12.74
CA ALA A 256 -1.90 -8.95 -12.17
C ALA A 256 -0.44 -9.17 -12.61
N ALA A 257 -0.14 -8.91 -13.88
CA ALA A 257 1.22 -8.97 -14.37
C ALA A 257 2.13 -7.91 -13.72
N LEU A 258 1.65 -6.68 -13.54
CA LEU A 258 2.38 -5.64 -12.80
C LEU A 258 2.59 -6.02 -11.32
N ALA A 259 1.58 -6.62 -10.68
CA ALA A 259 1.69 -7.11 -9.30
C ALA A 259 2.77 -8.19 -9.17
N LYS A 260 2.76 -9.20 -10.05
CA LYS A 260 3.77 -10.27 -10.07
C LYS A 260 5.19 -9.74 -10.26
N MET A 261 5.35 -8.69 -11.06
CA MET A 261 6.64 -8.02 -11.19
C MET A 261 7.06 -7.28 -9.92
N GLN A 262 6.11 -6.62 -9.26
CA GLN A 262 6.34 -5.94 -8.00
C GLN A 262 6.80 -6.93 -6.92
N ASP A 263 6.17 -8.11 -6.84
CA ASP A 263 6.51 -9.17 -5.89
C ASP A 263 7.96 -9.65 -6.10
N GLY A 264 8.38 -9.75 -7.36
CA GLY A 264 9.77 -10.05 -7.72
C GLY A 264 10.82 -9.05 -7.22
N LEU A 265 10.42 -7.80 -7.01
CA LEU A 265 11.25 -6.75 -6.39
C LEU A 265 11.06 -6.68 -4.87
N GLY A 266 10.08 -7.42 -4.34
CA GLY A 266 9.72 -7.45 -2.93
C GLY A 266 10.86 -7.94 -2.05
N ALA A 267 11.50 -9.06 -2.41
CA ALA A 267 12.55 -9.68 -1.57
C ALA A 267 13.69 -8.73 -1.17
N TYR A 268 14.17 -7.88 -2.09
CA TYR A 268 15.20 -6.88 -1.77
C TYR A 268 14.68 -5.79 -0.83
N ASN A 269 13.45 -5.34 -1.04
CA ASN A 269 12.82 -4.36 -0.18
C ASN A 269 12.53 -4.93 1.21
N ASP A 270 12.13 -6.20 1.29
CA ASP A 270 11.83 -6.87 2.54
C ASP A 270 13.10 -7.08 3.35
N MET A 271 14.22 -7.48 2.70
CA MET A 271 15.54 -7.50 3.32
C MET A 271 15.96 -6.11 3.82
N ALA A 272 15.83 -5.07 3.00
CA ALA A 272 16.19 -3.70 3.41
C ALA A 272 15.33 -3.21 4.57
N THR A 273 14.03 -3.53 4.57
CA THR A 273 13.09 -3.17 5.65
C THR A 273 13.43 -3.93 6.93
N ALA A 274 13.63 -5.25 6.84
CA ALA A 274 14.05 -6.09 7.97
C ALA A 274 15.36 -5.59 8.59
N ASN A 275 16.35 -5.24 7.76
CA ASN A 275 17.62 -4.71 8.25
C ASN A 275 17.45 -3.41 9.04
N ALA A 276 16.61 -2.49 8.58
CA ALA A 276 16.33 -1.24 9.28
C ALA A 276 15.60 -1.48 10.61
N LEU A 277 14.61 -2.37 10.63
CA LEU A 277 13.87 -2.73 11.84
C LEU A 277 14.77 -3.43 12.86
N LEU A 278 15.66 -4.32 12.41
CA LEU A 278 16.64 -4.98 13.28
C LEU A 278 17.63 -3.97 13.88
N VAL A 279 18.03 -2.92 13.16
CA VAL A 279 18.85 -1.84 13.76
C VAL A 279 18.10 -1.17 14.91
N GLU A 280 16.79 -0.94 14.79
CA GLU A 280 15.98 -0.37 15.87
C GLU A 280 15.85 -1.32 17.08
N VAL A 281 15.81 -2.63 16.84
CA VAL A 281 15.78 -3.66 17.90
C VAL A 281 17.13 -3.71 18.61
N ASP A 282 18.21 -3.84 17.85
CA ASP A 282 19.58 -4.03 18.35
C ASP A 282 20.07 -2.81 19.16
N ALA A 283 19.51 -1.62 18.90
CA ALA A 283 19.80 -0.40 19.66
C ALA A 283 19.38 -0.48 21.14
N GLN A 284 18.55 -1.44 21.55
CA GLN A 284 18.07 -1.59 22.93
C GLN A 284 18.89 -2.56 23.79
N GLY A 285 19.90 -3.23 23.23
CA GLY A 285 20.82 -4.07 23.99
C GLY A 285 21.33 -5.30 23.24
N GLY A 286 22.34 -5.97 23.82
CA GLY A 286 23.03 -7.09 23.18
C GLY A 286 22.24 -8.40 23.09
N ALA A 287 21.12 -8.52 23.81
CA ALA A 287 20.37 -9.77 23.96
C ALA A 287 19.76 -10.29 22.65
N THR A 288 19.54 -9.42 21.66
CA THR A 288 18.93 -9.77 20.36
C THR A 288 19.95 -10.01 19.25
N LEU A 289 21.23 -9.69 19.47
CA LEU A 289 22.22 -9.55 18.39
C LEU A 289 22.47 -10.85 17.61
N ARG A 290 22.47 -12.01 18.27
CA ARG A 290 22.69 -13.30 17.58
C ARG A 290 21.51 -13.66 16.69
N ALA A 291 20.28 -13.62 17.20
CA ALA A 291 19.06 -13.83 16.42
C ALA A 291 18.91 -12.80 15.29
N SER A 292 19.22 -11.52 15.56
CA SER A 292 19.29 -10.47 14.54
C SER A 292 20.28 -10.85 13.43
N GLY A 293 21.50 -11.25 13.77
CA GLY A 293 22.51 -11.72 12.82
C GLY A 293 22.03 -12.90 11.96
N PHE A 294 21.41 -13.90 12.59
CA PHE A 294 20.81 -15.04 11.88
C PHE A 294 19.76 -14.60 10.86
N VAL A 295 18.82 -13.75 11.29
CA VAL A 295 17.74 -13.23 10.43
C VAL A 295 18.28 -12.40 9.27
N ARG A 296 19.31 -11.57 9.51
CA ARG A 296 20.01 -10.82 8.45
C ARG A 296 20.64 -11.75 7.43
N GLY A 297 21.34 -12.79 7.88
CA GLY A 297 21.94 -13.81 7.02
C GLY A 297 20.91 -14.54 6.17
N TRP A 298 19.79 -14.95 6.78
CA TRP A 298 18.68 -15.61 6.10
C TRP A 298 18.09 -14.75 4.98
N PHE A 299 17.75 -13.48 5.26
CA PHE A 299 17.20 -12.59 4.24
C PHE A 299 18.21 -12.17 3.18
N ALA A 300 19.50 -12.06 3.52
CA ALA A 300 20.56 -11.83 2.55
C ALA A 300 20.65 -12.99 1.55
N HIS A 301 20.58 -14.23 2.02
CA HIS A 301 20.54 -15.41 1.16
C HIS A 301 19.28 -15.42 0.27
N ALA A 302 18.10 -15.19 0.86
CA ALA A 302 16.84 -15.14 0.11
C ALA A 302 16.83 -14.04 -0.98
N ALA A 303 17.48 -12.89 -0.72
CA ALA A 303 17.58 -11.80 -1.68
C ALA A 303 18.45 -12.15 -2.92
N GLN A 304 19.41 -13.07 -2.81
CA GLN A 304 20.22 -13.51 -3.96
C GLN A 304 19.37 -14.27 -4.99
N ALA A 305 18.39 -15.08 -4.54
CA ALA A 305 17.45 -15.77 -5.42
C ALA A 305 16.56 -14.79 -6.25
N GLY A 306 16.42 -13.54 -5.80
CA GLY A 306 15.63 -12.50 -6.47
C GLY A 306 16.20 -12.04 -7.83
N VAL A 307 17.51 -12.16 -8.08
CA VAL A 307 18.16 -11.66 -9.33
C VAL A 307 17.61 -12.38 -10.58
N ALA A 308 17.44 -13.70 -10.50
CA ALA A 308 16.94 -14.50 -11.62
C ALA A 308 15.47 -14.15 -11.94
N HIS A 309 14.67 -13.92 -10.89
CA HIS A 309 13.28 -13.51 -11.04
C HIS A 309 13.15 -12.12 -11.68
N ALA A 310 14.06 -11.19 -11.40
CA ALA A 310 14.09 -9.86 -12.00
C ALA A 310 14.26 -9.90 -13.53
N ARG A 311 15.16 -10.74 -14.06
CA ARG A 311 15.36 -10.90 -15.52
C ARG A 311 14.11 -11.44 -16.22
N LYS A 312 13.43 -12.42 -15.61
CA LYS A 312 12.18 -12.99 -16.14
C LYS A 312 11.04 -11.96 -16.12
N SER A 313 11.00 -11.12 -15.09
CA SER A 313 10.01 -10.05 -14.92
C SER A 313 10.18 -8.96 -15.98
N GLU A 314 11.42 -8.54 -16.31
CA GLU A 314 11.68 -7.57 -17.37
C GLU A 314 11.18 -8.07 -18.74
N LYS A 315 11.42 -9.35 -19.08
CA LYS A 315 10.94 -9.94 -20.35
C LYS A 315 9.41 -9.93 -20.44
N ARG A 316 8.70 -10.21 -19.34
CA ARG A 316 7.23 -10.19 -19.31
C ARG A 316 6.68 -8.78 -19.52
N LEU A 317 7.33 -7.76 -18.95
CA LEU A 317 6.89 -6.37 -19.10
C LEU A 317 6.91 -5.88 -20.55
N LYS A 318 7.93 -6.27 -21.31
CA LYS A 318 8.03 -5.89 -22.74
C LYS A 318 6.93 -6.54 -23.59
N LYS A 319 6.37 -7.66 -23.13
CA LYS A 319 5.28 -8.39 -23.80
C LYS A 319 3.89 -7.97 -23.33
N LEU A 320 3.79 -7.13 -22.29
CA LEU A 320 2.50 -6.67 -21.79
C LEU A 320 1.85 -5.73 -22.82
N GLN A 321 0.74 -6.21 -23.39
CA GLN A 321 -0.08 -5.43 -24.29
C GLN A 321 -0.90 -4.41 -23.48
N PRO A 322 -0.98 -3.16 -23.95
CA PRO A 322 -1.81 -2.13 -23.34
C PRO A 322 -3.29 -2.40 -23.63
N PHE A 323 -4.09 -2.69 -22.60
CA PHE A 323 -5.53 -2.96 -22.75
C PHE A 323 -6.37 -1.73 -23.16
N TRP A 324 -5.73 -0.55 -23.23
CA TRP A 324 -6.35 0.73 -23.55
C TRP A 324 -6.10 1.21 -24.99
N GLU A 325 -5.35 0.41 -25.75
CA GLU A 325 -5.14 0.59 -27.20
C GLU A 325 -6.23 -0.14 -27.99
#